data_AF-A0A5Q0UH32-F1
#
_entry.id   AF-A0A5Q0UH32-F1
#
_cell.length_a   1.000
_cell.length_b   1.000
_cell.length_c   1.000
_cell.angle_alpha   90.00
_cell.angle_beta   90.00
_cell.angle_gamma   90.00
#
_symmetry.space_group_name_H-M   'P 1'
#
loop_
_entity.id
_entity.type
_entity.pdbx_description
1 polymer ?
#
loop_
_entity_poly.entity_id
_entity_poly.type
_entity_poly.pdbx_seq_one_letter_code
_entity_poly.pdbx_strand_id
1 'polypeptide(L)' 'MPTISVNVPEKMREKIDELAEENMYSNTSEYIRAALRKQINEDTGLTPEEEEIVIERLRQDEEGESNYLSIEEAKDQLGL' A
#
# COMPACT_ATOMS: atom_id res chain seq x y z
N MET A 1 10.51 -12.92 16.35
CA MET A 1 9.94 -11.95 15.38
C MET A 1 10.26 -10.56 15.88
N PRO A 2 10.53 -9.60 14.98
CA PRO A 2 10.63 -8.20 15.38
C PRO A 2 9.31 -7.74 16.02
N THR A 3 9.41 -6.90 17.04
CA THR A 3 8.26 -6.31 17.74
C THR A 3 8.25 -4.82 17.46
N ILE A 4 7.09 -4.30 17.06
CA ILE A 4 6.88 -2.87 16.83
C ILE A 4 5.94 -2.38 17.94
N SER A 5 6.33 -1.31 18.62
CA SER A 5 5.51 -0.63 19.61
C SER A 5 4.99 0.67 19.00
N VAL A 6 3.67 0.83 18.99
CA VAL A 6 2.99 2.02 18.46
C VAL A 6 2.16 2.67 19.56
N ASN A 7 2.23 4.00 19.63
CA ASN A 7 1.38 4.77 20.52
C ASN A 7 0.09 5.13 19.78
N VAL A 8 -1.04 4.71 20.31
CA VAL A 8 -2.38 4.96 19.74
C VAL A 8 -3.27 5.57 20.82
N PRO A 9 -4.10 6.56 20.48
CA PRO A 9 -5.06 7.12 21.42
C PRO A 9 -5.97 6.04 22.01
N GLU A 10 -6.29 6.18 23.30
CA GLU A 10 -7.01 5.17 24.08
C GLU A 10 -8.34 4.73 23.44
N LYS A 11 -9.14 5.68 22.98
CA LYS A 11 -10.40 5.40 22.27
C LYS A 11 -10.22 4.57 21.00
N MET A 12 -9.10 4.73 20.30
CA MET A 12 -8.79 3.89 19.13
C MET A 12 -8.40 2.50 19.57
N ARG A 13 -7.59 2.36 20.63
CA ARG A 13 -7.22 1.05 21.18
C ARG A 13 -8.46 0.24 21.56
N GLU A 14 -9.38 0.84 22.32
CA GLU A 14 -10.65 0.20 22.72
C GLU A 14 -11.45 -0.29 21.51
N LYS A 15 -11.56 0.54 20.47
CA LYS A 15 -12.27 0.16 19.24
C LYS A 15 -11.57 -0.96 18.47
N ILE A 16 -10.23 -0.99 18.46
CA ILE A 16 -9.48 -2.07 17.81
C ILE A 16 -9.68 -3.38 18.58
N ASP A 17 -9.71 -3.34 19.91
CA ASP A 17 -9.97 -4.51 20.75
C ASP A 17 -11.39 -5.06 20.51
N GLU A 18 -12.40 -4.20 20.48
CA GLU A 18 -13.79 -4.55 20.13
C GLU A 18 -13.88 -5.22 18.75
N LEU A 19 -13.27 -4.60 17.73
CA LEU A 19 -13.24 -5.17 16.38
C LEU A 19 -12.50 -6.51 16.33
N ALA A 20 -11.44 -6.69 17.10
CA ALA A 20 -10.72 -7.95 17.14
C ALA A 20 -11.60 -9.08 17.72
N GLU A 21 -12.36 -8.79 18.78
CA GLU A 21 -13.32 -9.74 19.37
C GLU A 21 -14.48 -10.05 18.42
N GLU A 22 -15.10 -9.03 17.82
CA GLU A 22 -16.20 -9.20 16.85
C GLU A 22 -15.81 -10.07 15.66
N ASN A 23 -14.57 -9.93 15.19
CA ASN A 23 -14.03 -10.71 14.08
C ASN A 23 -13.40 -12.04 14.54
N MET A 24 -13.59 -12.44 15.80
CA MET A 24 -13.14 -13.71 16.39
C MET A 24 -11.63 -13.95 16.32
N TYR A 25 -10.83 -12.88 16.40
CA TYR A 25 -9.38 -13.00 16.50
C TYR A 25 -8.96 -13.37 17.93
N SER A 26 -7.89 -14.15 18.05
CA SER A 26 -7.40 -14.62 19.36
C SER A 26 -6.83 -13.49 20.22
N ASN A 27 -6.39 -12.40 19.60
CA ASN A 27 -5.91 -11.18 20.25
C ASN A 27 -5.80 -10.02 19.24
N THR A 28 -5.74 -8.80 19.77
CA THR A 28 -5.59 -7.54 19.03
C THR A 28 -4.36 -7.52 18.10
N SER A 29 -3.24 -8.11 18.53
CA SER A 29 -2.03 -8.15 17.71
C SER A 29 -2.19 -9.02 16.47
N GLU A 30 -2.97 -10.10 16.56
CA GLU A 30 -3.28 -10.96 15.42
C GLU A 30 -4.18 -10.24 14.42
N TYR A 31 -5.21 -9.54 14.92
CA TYR A 31 -6.08 -8.69 14.13
C TYR A 31 -5.30 -7.59 13.37
N ILE A 32 -4.44 -6.85 14.08
CA ILE A 32 -3.60 -5.80 13.46
C ILE A 32 -2.67 -6.40 12.40
N ARG A 33 -2.03 -7.54 12.65
CA ARG A 33 -1.17 -8.19 11.66
C ARG A 33 -1.94 -8.62 10.41
N ALA A 34 -3.16 -9.12 10.58
CA ALA A 34 -4.01 -9.49 9.45
C ALA A 34 -4.39 -8.26 8.62
N ALA A 35 -4.79 -7.17 9.28
CA ALA A 35 -5.10 -5.90 8.62
C ALA A 35 -3.88 -5.32 7.86
N LEU A 36 -2.69 -5.34 8.48
CA LEU A 36 -1.46 -4.88 7.83
C LEU A 36 -1.08 -5.74 6.62
N ARG A 37 -1.18 -7.07 6.73
CA ARG A 37 -0.94 -7.96 5.58
C ARG A 37 -1.94 -7.71 4.47
N LYS A 38 -3.22 -7.54 4.82
CA LYS A 38 -4.27 -7.22 3.87
C LYS A 38 -3.93 -5.91 3.15
N GLN A 39 -3.59 -4.86 3.89
CA GLN A 39 -3.16 -3.60 3.31
C GLN A 39 -1.94 -3.79 2.41
N ILE A 40 -0.85 -4.42 2.86
CA ILE A 40 0.34 -4.65 2.03
C ILE A 40 0.04 -5.46 0.76
N ASN A 41 -0.87 -6.44 0.85
CA ASN A 41 -1.22 -7.30 -0.29
C ASN A 41 -2.30 -6.70 -1.20
N GLU A 42 -3.11 -5.77 -0.71
CA GLU A 42 -4.17 -5.07 -1.45
C GLU A 42 -3.74 -3.68 -1.92
N ASP A 43 -2.62 -3.14 -1.40
CA ASP A 43 -1.96 -1.95 -1.90
C ASP A 43 -1.30 -2.29 -3.24
N THR A 44 -2.17 -2.45 -4.25
CA THR A 44 -1.83 -2.57 -5.65
C THR A 44 -1.68 -1.18 -6.29
N GLY A 45 -1.60 -0.13 -5.47
CA GLY A 45 -1.31 1.23 -5.92
C GLY A 45 0.11 1.32 -6.45
N LEU A 46 0.35 2.32 -7.30
CA LEU A 46 1.70 2.69 -7.66
C LEU A 46 2.40 3.23 -6.40
N THR A 47 3.63 2.81 -6.17
CA THR A 47 4.52 3.51 -5.24
C THR A 47 4.66 4.98 -5.67
N PRO A 48 5.05 5.90 -4.77
CA PRO A 48 5.23 7.30 -5.16
C PRO A 48 6.19 7.50 -6.35
N GLU A 49 7.22 6.65 -6.46
CA GLU A 49 8.18 6.65 -7.56
C GLU A 49 7.53 6.18 -8.87
N GLU A 50 6.76 5.08 -8.82
CA GLU A 50 6.00 4.57 -9.98
C GLU A 50 4.91 5.56 -10.43
N GLU A 51 4.26 6.27 -9.50
CA GLU A 51 3.24 7.28 -9.79
C GLU A 51 3.85 8.48 -10.52
N GLU A 52 5.03 8.95 -10.08
CA GLU A 52 5.77 10.04 -10.72
C GLU A 52 6.13 9.70 -12.17
N ILE A 53 6.59 8.47 -12.43
CA ILE A 53 6.90 7.99 -13.79
C ILE A 53 5.67 8.00 -14.69
N VAL A 54 4.51 7.56 -14.17
CA VAL A 54 3.25 7.58 -14.93
C VAL A 54 2.79 9.00 -15.22
N ILE A 55 2.87 9.91 -14.23
CA ILE A 55 2.50 11.32 -14.39
C ILE A 55 3.40 12.01 -15.42
N GLU A 56 4.72 11.79 -15.37
CA GLU A 56 5.66 12.41 -16.29
C GLU A 56 5.39 11.98 -17.73
N ARG A 57 5.09 10.70 -17.96
CA ARG A 57 4.73 10.20 -19.30
C ARG A 57 3.41 10.76 -19.81
N LEU A 58 2.38 10.85 -18.97
CA LEU A 58 1.11 11.47 -19.36
C LEU A 58 1.34 12.92 -19.83
N ARG A 59 2.23 13.65 -19.16
CA ARG A 59 2.62 15.01 -19.55
C ARG A 59 3.37 15.04 -20.90
N GLN A 60 4.30 14.11 -21.13
CA GLN A 60 5.03 14.00 -22.40
C GLN A 60 4.09 13.67 -23.57
N ASP A 61 3.09 12.80 -23.35
CA ASP A 61 2.06 12.50 -24.33
C ASP A 61 1.19 13.72 -24.67
N GLU A 62 0.80 14.53 -23.66
CA GLU A 62 0.07 15.79 -23.86
C GLU A 62 0.89 16.83 -24.62
N GLU A 63 2.20 16.87 -24.40
CA GLU A 63 3.16 17.75 -25.09
C GLU A 63 3.49 17.24 -26.52
N GLY A 64 2.96 16.07 -26.92
CA GLY A 64 3.14 15.48 -28.25
C GLY A 64 4.46 14.72 -28.42
N GLU A 65 5.20 14.49 -27.33
CA GLU A 65 6.43 13.72 -27.27
C GLU A 65 6.14 12.23 -26.99
N SER A 66 5.16 11.66 -27.70
CA SER A 66 4.70 10.30 -27.40
C SER A 66 5.73 9.25 -27.84
N ASN A 67 6.48 8.72 -26.87
CA ASN A 67 7.36 7.57 -27.04
C ASN A 67 6.65 6.31 -26.55
N TYR A 68 6.11 5.54 -27.48
CA TYR A 68 5.55 4.22 -27.19
C TYR A 68 6.65 3.28 -26.70
N LEU A 69 6.45 2.72 -25.51
CA LEU A 69 7.32 1.70 -24.93
C LEU A 69 6.72 0.32 -25.15
N SER A 70 7.58 -0.67 -25.33
CA SER A 70 7.19 -2.06 -25.17
C SER A 70 6.80 -2.34 -23.71
N ILE A 71 6.07 -3.44 -23.52
CA ILE A 71 5.64 -3.87 -22.18
C ILE A 71 6.85 -4.12 -21.28
N GLU A 72 7.92 -4.67 -21.85
CA GLU A 72 9.17 -4.95 -21.16
C GLU A 72 9.88 -3.67 -20.70
N GLU A 73 10.01 -2.66 -21.58
CA GLU A 73 10.62 -1.38 -21.21
C GLU A 73 9.79 -0.61 -20.18
N ALA A 74 8.46 -0.72 -20.26
CA ALA A 74 7.57 -0.11 -19.28
C ALA A 74 7.75 -0.73 -17.89
N LYS A 75 7.94 -2.05 -17.80
CA LYS A 75 8.19 -2.76 -16.55
C LYS A 75 9.56 -2.44 -15.96
N ASP A 76 10.60 -2.43 -16.80
CA ASP A 76 11.95 -2.05 -16.36
C ASP A 76 11.99 -0.64 -15.76
N GLN A 77 11.25 0.32 -16.35
CA GLN A 77 11.17 1.68 -15.80
C GLN A 77 10.40 1.75 -14.49
N LEU A 78 9.36 0.94 -14.30
CA LEU A 78 8.58 0.88 -13.07
C LEU A 78 9.24 -0.01 -11.99
N GLY A 79 10.31 -0.74 -12.31
CA GLY A 79 10.95 -1.66 -11.38
C GLY A 79 10.13 -2.93 -11.08
N LEU A 80 9.28 -3.35 -12.04
CA LEU A 80 8.30 -4.45 -11.94
C LEU A 80 8.73 -5.74 -12.65
#